data_AF-A0A963CE59-F1
#
_entry.id   AF-A0A963CE59-F1
#
_cell.length_a   1.000
_cell.length_b   1.000
_cell.length_c   1.000
_cell.angle_alpha   90.00
_cell.angle_beta   90.00
_cell.angle_gamma   90.00
#
_symmetry.space_group_name_H-M   'P 1'
#
loop_
_entity.id
_entity.type
_entity.pdbx_description
1 polymer ?
#
loop_
_entity_poly.entity_id
_entity_poly.type
_entity_poly.pdbx_seq_one_letter_code
_entity_poly.pdbx_strand_id
1 'polypeptide(L)'
;MSIRNFVASAFAAGALAAAGSASAVVVGGVDFGILGESPANRHIETTTLAETLVTDSGQTLLGYGVINTVNGASTYAGLNKLYFVFEYTSQNFTGTSVEFINGTIDVFLGAEFNLQNQDSLANLAIIQGYSEWARFNGHANSATGSELTANGTLNGDVLSFTGSGLLDVDTSSTFGVDAVAAFLDTNLIGDSLGGFADISINTSGDNEVLNVFDEINGLADGCDDGTAEAGAWCIAGSADLRGDTNNIPEPATLALAGLGILGLGAARRKRAA
;
A
#
# COMPACT_ATOMS: atom_id res chain seq x y z
N MET A 1 7.44 17.34 -70.59
CA MET A 1 6.46 16.65 -69.71
C MET A 1 7.18 16.38 -68.39
N SER A 2 6.82 17.11 -67.34
CA SER A 2 7.60 17.28 -66.10
C SER A 2 7.16 16.27 -65.05
N ILE A 3 8.07 15.38 -64.62
CA ILE A 3 7.91 14.60 -63.38
C ILE A 3 8.20 15.53 -62.21
N ARG A 4 7.14 16.15 -61.68
CA ARG A 4 7.12 16.79 -60.37
C ARG A 4 6.15 15.97 -59.51
N ASN A 5 6.67 15.43 -58.41
CA ASN A 5 6.00 15.07 -57.15
C ASN A 5 6.62 13.78 -56.59
N PHE A 6 7.40 13.89 -55.50
CA PHE A 6 7.45 12.97 -54.34
C PHE A 6 8.72 13.17 -53.51
N VAL A 7 8.82 14.26 -52.72
CA VAL A 7 9.68 14.28 -51.52
C VAL A 7 9.09 15.27 -50.51
N ALA A 8 7.97 14.92 -49.87
CA ALA A 8 7.44 15.70 -48.75
C ALA A 8 6.54 14.85 -47.84
N SER A 9 7.00 13.67 -47.41
CA SER A 9 6.25 12.85 -46.44
C SER A 9 7.06 11.65 -45.92
N ALA A 10 8.25 11.89 -45.36
CA ALA A 10 9.00 10.83 -44.67
C ALA A 10 9.44 11.17 -43.24
N PHE A 11 9.35 12.43 -42.80
CA PHE A 11 9.71 12.81 -41.42
C PHE A 11 8.56 12.76 -40.41
N ALA A 12 7.30 12.70 -40.85
CA ALA A 12 6.15 12.63 -39.94
C ALA A 12 5.77 11.19 -39.52
N ALA A 13 6.16 10.17 -40.30
CA ALA A 13 5.80 8.78 -40.02
C ALA A 13 6.69 8.12 -38.94
N GLY A 14 7.89 8.67 -38.67
CA GLY A 14 8.74 8.19 -37.58
C GLY A 14 8.38 8.74 -36.20
N ALA A 15 7.63 9.85 -36.13
CA ALA A 15 7.25 10.51 -34.88
C ALA A 15 5.93 9.96 -34.27
N LEU A 16 5.10 9.27 -35.05
CA LEU A 16 3.87 8.64 -34.55
C LEU A 16 4.03 7.17 -34.14
N ALA A 17 5.20 6.55 -34.37
CA ALA A 17 5.50 5.21 -33.86
C ALA A 17 6.06 5.24 -32.42
N ALA A 18 6.22 6.42 -31.83
CA ALA A 18 6.58 6.63 -30.42
C ALA A 18 5.40 7.15 -29.59
N ALA A 19 4.16 6.91 -30.02
CA ALA A 19 3.04 6.84 -29.08
C ALA A 19 3.31 5.63 -28.19
N GLY A 20 4.12 5.85 -27.15
CA GLY A 20 4.50 4.83 -26.20
C GLY A 20 3.24 4.13 -25.71
N SER A 21 3.26 2.81 -25.75
CA SER A 21 2.46 2.00 -24.85
C SER A 21 2.45 2.69 -23.49
N ALA A 22 1.28 2.91 -22.89
CA ALA A 22 1.17 3.45 -21.54
C ALA A 22 2.22 2.73 -20.68
N SER A 23 3.19 3.50 -20.21
CA SER A 23 4.25 2.96 -19.38
C SER A 23 3.59 2.48 -18.11
N ALA A 24 4.16 1.47 -17.47
CA ALA A 24 3.70 1.12 -16.14
C ALA A 24 4.44 2.05 -15.18
N VAL A 25 3.74 2.78 -14.30
CA VAL A 25 4.42 3.60 -13.29
C VAL A 25 5.00 2.66 -12.24
N VAL A 26 6.34 2.58 -12.25
CA VAL A 26 7.11 1.80 -11.28
C VAL A 26 7.76 2.75 -10.28
N VAL A 27 7.32 2.67 -9.02
CA VAL A 27 7.85 3.49 -7.93
C VAL A 27 8.36 2.57 -6.82
N GLY A 28 9.61 2.77 -6.40
CA GLY A 28 10.22 1.93 -5.36
C GLY A 28 10.26 0.43 -5.70
N GLY A 29 10.28 0.07 -6.99
CA GLY A 29 10.26 -1.34 -7.43
C GLY A 29 8.87 -1.98 -7.49
N VAL A 30 7.81 -1.21 -7.28
CA VAL A 30 6.40 -1.64 -7.35
C VAL A 30 5.74 -1.02 -8.57
N ASP A 31 5.14 -1.86 -9.39
CA ASP A 31 4.40 -1.49 -10.59
C ASP A 31 2.92 -1.25 -10.25
N PHE A 32 2.48 0.01 -10.35
CA PHE A 32 1.09 0.41 -10.16
C PHE A 32 0.24 0.31 -11.44
N GLY A 33 0.85 -0.10 -12.55
CA GLY A 33 0.22 -0.22 -13.85
C GLY A 33 -0.36 1.12 -14.34
N ILE A 34 -1.29 1.02 -15.28
CA ILE A 34 -1.96 2.18 -15.91
C ILE A 34 -2.80 2.96 -14.90
N LEU A 35 -3.29 2.31 -13.83
CA LEU A 35 -4.11 2.99 -12.83
C LEU A 35 -3.30 3.97 -11.96
N GLY A 36 -2.03 3.67 -11.72
CA GLY A 36 -1.12 4.58 -11.02
C GLY A 36 -0.69 5.80 -11.85
N GLU A 37 -0.99 5.84 -13.15
CA GLU A 37 -0.68 6.94 -14.05
C GLU A 37 -1.83 7.94 -14.22
N SER A 38 -1.49 9.17 -14.62
CA SER A 38 -2.47 10.14 -15.12
C SER A 38 -3.22 9.60 -16.33
N PRO A 39 -4.56 9.72 -16.38
CA PRO A 39 -5.42 10.50 -15.49
C PRO A 39 -6.07 9.68 -14.37
N ALA A 40 -5.75 8.40 -14.25
CA ALA A 40 -6.42 7.51 -13.31
C ALA A 40 -5.95 7.74 -11.87
N ASN A 41 -4.66 8.04 -11.67
CA ASN A 41 -4.02 8.45 -10.42
C ASN A 41 -4.54 7.73 -9.18
N ARG A 42 -4.61 6.39 -9.22
CA ARG A 42 -5.23 5.58 -8.18
C ARG A 42 -4.43 4.33 -7.88
N HIS A 43 -4.49 3.93 -6.63
CA HIS A 43 -3.98 2.65 -6.18
C HIS A 43 -5.04 1.95 -5.31
N ILE A 44 -5.13 0.63 -5.47
CA ILE A 44 -6.00 -0.26 -4.70
C ILE A 44 -5.23 -1.54 -4.44
N GLU A 45 -5.04 -1.86 -3.18
CA GLU A 45 -4.35 -3.05 -2.72
C GLU A 45 -5.31 -3.99 -2.01
N THR A 46 -5.12 -5.29 -2.22
CA THR A 46 -5.78 -6.32 -1.42
C THR A 46 -4.73 -7.09 -0.64
N THR A 47 -5.03 -7.44 0.60
CA THR A 47 -4.03 -8.02 1.52
C THR A 47 -4.54 -9.26 2.25
N THR A 48 -3.60 -10.03 2.79
CA THR A 48 -3.86 -11.02 3.85
C THR A 48 -3.17 -10.52 5.11
N LEU A 49 -3.86 -10.60 6.25
CA LEU A 49 -3.33 -10.17 7.54
C LEU A 49 -3.56 -11.22 8.63
N ALA A 50 -2.71 -11.17 9.64
CA ALA A 50 -2.92 -11.78 10.95
C ALA A 50 -2.69 -10.69 12.02
N GLU A 51 -3.47 -10.72 13.09
CA GLU A 51 -3.38 -9.73 14.16
C GLU A 51 -3.68 -10.32 15.54
N THR A 52 -3.20 -9.62 16.56
CA THR A 52 -3.39 -10.01 17.95
C THR A 52 -4.76 -9.58 18.48
N LEU A 53 -5.30 -10.34 19.42
CA LEU A 53 -6.53 -9.99 20.13
C LEU A 53 -6.32 -8.79 21.08
N VAL A 54 -7.29 -7.88 21.08
CA VAL A 54 -7.47 -6.86 22.13
C VAL A 54 -8.78 -7.10 22.89
N THR A 55 -8.74 -6.92 24.20
CA THR A 55 -9.86 -7.19 25.13
C THR A 55 -10.18 -6.02 26.06
N ASP A 56 -9.37 -4.96 26.05
CA ASP A 56 -9.59 -3.74 26.82
C ASP A 56 -8.90 -2.53 26.16
N SER A 57 -9.15 -1.33 26.68
CA SER A 57 -8.45 -0.09 26.31
C SER A 57 -7.01 -0.08 26.83
N GLY A 58 -6.12 0.61 26.11
CA GLY A 58 -4.70 0.75 26.46
C GLY A 58 -3.83 -0.45 26.10
N GLN A 59 -4.38 -1.42 25.36
CA GLN A 59 -3.66 -2.59 24.87
C GLN A 59 -3.09 -2.32 23.48
N THR A 60 -2.03 -3.04 23.13
CA THR A 60 -1.43 -2.96 21.80
C THR A 60 -2.12 -3.96 20.87
N LEU A 61 -2.65 -3.46 19.75
CA LEU A 61 -2.97 -4.26 18.58
C LEU A 61 -1.71 -4.35 17.72
N LEU A 62 -1.16 -5.54 17.57
CA LEU A 62 -0.04 -5.83 16.68
C LEU A 62 -0.52 -6.74 15.55
N GLY A 63 -0.06 -6.50 14.33
CA GLY A 63 -0.35 -7.40 13.23
C GLY A 63 0.66 -7.30 12.11
N TYR A 64 0.55 -8.24 11.17
CA TYR A 64 1.36 -8.26 9.96
C TYR A 64 0.58 -8.82 8.79
N GLY A 65 1.11 -8.65 7.59
CA GLY A 65 0.48 -9.22 6.41
C GLY A 65 1.30 -9.08 5.15
N VAL A 66 0.67 -9.46 4.04
CA VAL A 66 1.21 -9.36 2.69
C VAL A 66 0.21 -8.68 1.77
N ILE A 67 0.69 -7.78 0.93
CA ILE A 67 -0.10 -7.20 -0.14
C ILE A 67 -0.14 -8.20 -1.29
N ASN A 68 -1.32 -8.79 -1.53
CA ASN A 68 -1.52 -9.82 -2.53
C ASN A 68 -1.54 -9.24 -3.94
N THR A 69 -2.22 -8.10 -4.10
CA THR A 69 -2.33 -7.39 -5.37
C THR A 69 -2.16 -5.89 -5.19
N VAL A 70 -1.61 -5.24 -6.22
CA VAL A 70 -1.65 -3.78 -6.42
C VAL A 70 -2.39 -3.55 -7.72
N ASN A 71 -3.47 -2.78 -7.68
CA ASN A 71 -4.34 -2.52 -8.83
C ASN A 71 -4.81 -3.80 -9.55
N GLY A 72 -5.03 -4.87 -8.77
CA GLY A 72 -5.45 -6.20 -9.25
C GLY A 72 -4.33 -7.06 -9.87
N ALA A 73 -3.11 -6.54 -10.00
CA ALA A 73 -1.96 -7.31 -10.46
C ALA A 73 -1.29 -8.03 -9.28
N SER A 74 -1.02 -9.33 -9.40
CA SER A 74 -0.31 -10.11 -8.37
C SER A 74 1.21 -10.11 -8.53
N THR A 75 1.72 -9.73 -9.71
CA THR A 75 3.15 -9.71 -10.05
C THR A 75 3.74 -8.30 -9.98
N TYR A 76 3.13 -7.40 -9.20
CA TYR A 76 3.46 -5.98 -9.13
C TYR A 76 4.90 -5.68 -8.69
N ALA A 77 5.58 -6.63 -8.02
CA ALA A 77 6.96 -6.51 -7.58
C ALA A 77 7.85 -7.68 -8.08
N GLY A 78 7.46 -8.32 -9.20
CA GLY A 78 8.22 -9.44 -9.77
C GLY A 78 8.25 -10.67 -8.86
N LEU A 79 9.44 -11.04 -8.36
CA LEU A 79 9.64 -12.15 -7.39
C LEU A 79 9.54 -11.71 -5.92
N ASN A 80 9.35 -10.40 -5.71
CA ASN A 80 9.18 -9.82 -4.38
C ASN A 80 7.70 -9.55 -4.11
N LYS A 81 7.39 -9.26 -2.84
CA LYS A 81 6.11 -8.77 -2.36
C LYS A 81 6.32 -7.62 -1.39
N LEU A 82 5.29 -6.78 -1.27
CA LEU A 82 5.17 -5.87 -0.14
C LEU A 82 4.55 -6.64 1.03
N TYR A 83 5.25 -6.61 2.16
CA TYR A 83 4.78 -7.07 3.46
C TYR A 83 4.52 -5.86 4.33
N PHE A 84 3.71 -5.99 5.37
CA PHE A 84 3.52 -4.92 6.33
C PHE A 84 3.48 -5.44 7.76
N VAL A 85 3.86 -4.58 8.69
CA VAL A 85 3.66 -4.74 10.13
C VAL A 85 2.94 -3.50 10.61
N PHE A 86 1.95 -3.67 11.48
CA PHE A 86 1.24 -2.54 12.05
C PHE A 86 1.12 -2.66 13.56
N GLU A 87 1.09 -1.51 14.21
CA GLU A 87 0.87 -1.38 15.64
C GLU A 87 -0.12 -0.24 15.88
N TYR A 88 -1.08 -0.47 16.78
CA TYR A 88 -2.00 0.54 17.29
C TYR A 88 -2.19 0.37 18.80
N THR A 89 -2.61 1.45 19.48
CA THR A 89 -3.08 1.39 20.86
C THR A 89 -4.61 1.43 20.89
N SER A 90 -5.25 0.48 21.58
CA SER A 90 -6.70 0.47 21.75
C SER A 90 -7.17 1.59 22.68
N GLN A 91 -8.33 2.16 22.40
CA GLN A 91 -9.05 3.09 23.27
C GLN A 91 -10.56 2.89 23.12
N ASN A 92 -11.34 3.44 24.05
CA ASN A 92 -12.80 3.42 24.03
C ASN A 92 -13.39 2.03 23.75
N PHE A 93 -12.71 0.99 24.24
CA PHE A 93 -13.12 -0.39 24.04
C PHE A 93 -14.49 -0.64 24.67
N THR A 94 -15.33 -1.34 23.91
CA THR A 94 -16.56 -1.97 24.36
C THR A 94 -16.52 -3.42 23.92
N GLY A 95 -17.33 -4.29 24.53
CA GLY A 95 -17.38 -5.71 24.13
C GLY A 95 -17.77 -5.96 22.67
N THR A 96 -18.14 -4.93 21.89
CA THR A 96 -18.50 -5.04 20.47
C THR A 96 -17.78 -4.04 19.56
N SER A 97 -17.02 -3.10 20.10
CA SER A 97 -16.37 -2.04 19.31
C SER A 97 -15.10 -1.55 19.97
N VAL A 98 -14.15 -1.10 19.17
CA VAL A 98 -12.90 -0.54 19.67
C VAL A 98 -12.42 0.55 18.73
N GLU A 99 -11.86 1.61 19.30
CA GLU A 99 -11.13 2.65 18.57
C GLU A 99 -9.62 2.43 18.79
N PHE A 100 -8.83 2.91 17.85
CA PHE A 100 -7.39 2.76 17.87
C PHE A 100 -6.70 4.08 17.55
N ILE A 101 -5.57 4.32 18.23
CA ILE A 101 -4.75 5.54 18.13
C ILE A 101 -3.26 5.19 18.08
N ASN A 102 -2.41 6.17 17.77
CA ASN A 102 -0.96 6.02 17.68
C ASN A 102 -0.56 4.91 16.69
N GLY A 103 -1.29 4.83 15.60
CA GLY A 103 -1.14 3.84 14.55
C GLY A 103 0.11 4.05 13.73
N THR A 104 0.83 2.97 13.48
CA THR A 104 1.88 2.91 12.46
C THR A 104 1.72 1.67 11.62
N ILE A 105 1.88 1.80 10.31
CA ILE A 105 1.95 0.69 9.35
C ILE A 105 3.27 0.82 8.58
N ASP A 106 4.20 -0.07 8.87
CA ASP A 106 5.48 -0.15 8.20
C ASP A 106 5.38 -1.17 7.08
N VAL A 107 5.65 -0.74 5.86
CA VAL A 107 5.59 -1.57 4.66
C VAL A 107 7.01 -1.90 4.22
N PHE A 108 7.29 -3.17 3.93
CA PHE A 108 8.60 -3.69 3.60
C PHE A 108 8.58 -4.37 2.23
N LEU A 109 9.64 -4.21 1.43
CA LEU A 109 9.79 -4.90 0.16
C LEU A 109 10.80 -6.06 0.31
N GLY A 110 10.33 -7.29 0.09
CA GLY A 110 11.15 -8.48 0.30
C GLY A 110 10.79 -9.65 -0.60
N ALA A 111 11.59 -10.72 -0.52
CA ALA A 111 11.33 -11.94 -1.30
C ALA A 111 10.00 -12.59 -0.89
N GLU A 112 9.26 -13.11 -1.87
CA GLU A 112 7.99 -13.78 -1.61
C GLU A 112 8.17 -15.06 -0.77
N PHE A 113 7.37 -15.20 0.27
CA PHE A 113 7.20 -16.39 1.09
C PHE A 113 5.75 -16.50 1.59
N ASN A 114 5.35 -17.74 1.93
CA ASN A 114 4.02 -18.02 2.45
C ASN A 114 3.98 -17.79 3.97
N LEU A 115 3.11 -16.87 4.42
CA LEU A 115 2.90 -16.56 5.84
C LEU A 115 2.41 -17.77 6.66
N GLN A 116 1.83 -18.78 6.02
CA GLN A 116 1.28 -19.98 6.66
C GLN A 116 2.28 -21.13 6.78
N ASN A 117 3.58 -20.89 6.55
CA ASN A 117 4.63 -21.92 6.66
C ASN A 117 5.41 -21.86 8.00
N GLN A 118 5.08 -20.90 8.86
CA GLN A 118 5.76 -20.65 10.14
C GLN A 118 4.84 -19.84 11.06
N ASP A 119 5.22 -19.71 12.33
CA ASP A 119 4.47 -18.93 13.31
C ASP A 119 4.57 -17.41 13.09
N SER A 120 3.67 -16.68 13.73
CA SER A 120 3.54 -15.23 13.67
C SER A 120 4.79 -14.47 14.13
N LEU A 121 5.51 -14.98 15.13
CA LEU A 121 6.75 -14.34 15.61
C LEU A 121 7.88 -14.49 14.58
N ALA A 122 8.00 -15.65 13.94
CA ALA A 122 8.95 -15.89 12.86
C ALA A 122 8.60 -15.04 11.62
N ASN A 123 7.32 -14.91 11.28
CA ASN A 123 6.85 -14.03 10.22
C ASN A 123 7.26 -12.58 10.45
N LEU A 124 6.98 -12.03 11.64
CA LEU A 124 7.38 -10.68 12.01
C LEU A 124 8.90 -10.47 11.87
N ALA A 125 9.69 -11.40 12.40
CA ALA A 125 11.14 -11.31 12.35
C ALA A 125 11.69 -11.29 10.92
N ILE A 126 11.08 -12.08 10.01
CA ILE A 126 11.46 -12.08 8.58
C ILE A 126 11.07 -10.76 7.92
N ILE A 127 9.82 -10.31 8.12
CA ILE A 127 9.29 -9.10 7.49
C ILE A 127 10.10 -7.87 7.91
N GLN A 128 10.34 -7.71 9.22
CA GLN A 128 11.12 -6.59 9.78
C GLN A 128 12.62 -6.67 9.42
N GLY A 129 13.09 -7.83 8.93
CA GLY A 129 14.44 -7.99 8.39
C GLY A 129 14.62 -7.44 6.97
N TYR A 130 13.53 -7.10 6.27
CA TYR A 130 13.57 -6.51 4.94
C TYR A 130 13.77 -4.99 4.98
N SER A 131 14.02 -4.42 3.81
CA SER A 131 14.09 -2.97 3.65
C SER A 131 12.69 -2.36 3.71
N GLU A 132 12.52 -1.37 4.58
CA GLU A 132 11.31 -0.55 4.62
C GLU A 132 11.14 0.18 3.29
N TRP A 133 9.91 0.12 2.76
CA TRP A 133 9.50 0.65 1.47
C TRP A 133 8.66 1.92 1.64
N ALA A 134 7.72 1.92 2.59
CA ALA A 134 6.94 3.07 3.01
C ALA A 134 6.53 2.92 4.47
N ARG A 135 6.17 4.04 5.09
CA ARG A 135 5.53 4.08 6.41
C ARG A 135 4.26 4.91 6.32
N PHE A 136 3.21 4.42 6.97
CA PHE A 136 1.95 5.14 7.13
C PHE A 136 1.68 5.36 8.61
N ASN A 137 1.23 6.56 8.97
CA ASN A 137 0.79 6.91 10.30
C ASN A 137 -0.74 6.97 10.33
N GLY A 138 -1.35 6.62 11.47
CA GLY A 138 -2.79 6.74 11.62
C GLY A 138 -3.24 8.20 11.49
N HIS A 139 -4.28 8.43 10.68
CA HIS A 139 -4.88 9.74 10.51
C HIS A 139 -6.16 9.82 11.35
N ALA A 140 -6.22 10.80 12.26
CA ALA A 140 -7.37 10.98 13.14
C ALA A 140 -8.65 11.27 12.33
N ASN A 141 -9.62 10.37 12.37
CA ASN A 141 -10.86 10.44 11.61
C ASN A 141 -12.08 10.81 12.46
N SER A 142 -11.90 11.06 13.76
CA SER A 142 -12.97 11.39 14.70
C SER A 142 -12.54 12.39 15.78
N ALA A 143 -13.51 13.01 16.46
CA ALA A 143 -13.25 13.97 17.53
C ALA A 143 -12.58 13.35 18.78
N THR A 144 -12.59 12.02 18.91
CA THR A 144 -11.88 11.29 19.98
C THR A 144 -10.41 11.03 19.62
N GLY A 145 -9.99 11.45 18.42
CA GLY A 145 -8.65 11.16 17.89
C GLY A 145 -8.52 9.73 17.37
N SER A 146 -9.62 8.98 17.22
CA SER A 146 -9.59 7.64 16.61
C SER A 146 -8.99 7.72 15.22
N GLU A 147 -8.11 6.80 14.88
CA GLU A 147 -7.46 6.69 13.56
C GLU A 147 -8.02 5.47 12.80
N LEU A 148 -8.33 4.41 13.55
CA LEU A 148 -8.98 3.19 13.07
C LEU A 148 -10.09 2.81 14.05
N THR A 149 -11.24 2.37 13.53
CA THR A 149 -12.34 1.85 14.34
C THR A 149 -12.69 0.46 13.87
N ALA A 150 -12.91 -0.47 14.80
CA ALA A 150 -13.35 -1.82 14.50
C ALA A 150 -14.62 -2.19 15.28
N ASN A 151 -15.45 -3.03 14.67
CA ASN A 151 -16.66 -3.59 15.27
C ASN A 151 -16.61 -5.11 15.17
N GLY A 152 -16.86 -5.77 16.30
CA GLY A 152 -16.93 -7.22 16.41
C GLY A 152 -18.36 -7.72 16.47
N THR A 153 -18.62 -8.93 15.98
CA THR A 153 -19.88 -9.65 16.12
C THR A 153 -19.59 -11.14 16.27
N LEU A 154 -20.34 -11.80 17.14
CA LEU A 154 -20.28 -13.26 17.26
C LEU A 154 -21.21 -13.91 16.22
N ASN A 155 -20.64 -14.76 15.37
CA ASN A 155 -21.38 -15.65 14.48
C ASN A 155 -21.32 -17.08 15.05
N GLY A 156 -22.25 -17.38 15.96
CA GLY A 156 -22.10 -18.55 16.83
C GLY A 156 -21.02 -18.27 17.88
N ASP A 157 -20.01 -19.14 17.96
CA ASP A 157 -18.87 -18.98 18.88
C ASP A 157 -17.67 -18.27 18.22
N VAL A 158 -17.76 -17.98 16.92
CA VAL A 158 -16.72 -17.29 16.14
C VAL A 158 -16.89 -15.79 16.28
N LEU A 159 -15.83 -15.09 16.69
CA LEU A 159 -15.69 -13.65 16.60
C LEU A 159 -15.31 -13.27 15.17
N SER A 160 -16.18 -12.50 14.51
CA SER A 160 -15.86 -11.82 13.25
C SER A 160 -15.80 -10.32 13.48
N PHE A 161 -14.98 -9.61 12.71
CA PHE A 161 -14.89 -8.15 12.81
C PHE A 161 -14.82 -7.47 11.44
N THR A 162 -15.13 -6.19 11.45
CA THR A 162 -14.83 -5.26 10.36
C THR A 162 -14.20 -4.00 10.92
N GLY A 163 -13.24 -3.43 10.20
CA GLY A 163 -12.56 -2.20 10.57
C GLY A 163 -12.47 -1.20 9.43
N SER A 164 -12.31 0.08 9.78
CA SER A 164 -12.10 1.16 8.83
C SER A 164 -11.29 2.29 9.45
N GLY A 165 -10.35 2.84 8.68
CA GLY A 165 -9.47 3.90 9.13
C GLY A 165 -8.96 4.77 7.98
N LEU A 166 -8.23 5.81 8.36
CA LEU A 166 -7.51 6.69 7.44
C LEU A 166 -6.04 6.71 7.84
N LEU A 167 -5.16 6.91 6.86
CA LEU A 167 -3.72 6.91 7.06
C LEU A 167 -3.08 8.08 6.30
N ASP A 168 -2.03 8.65 6.90
CA ASP A 168 -1.12 9.61 6.29
C ASP A 168 0.20 8.94 5.95
N VAL A 169 0.79 9.31 4.82
CA VAL A 169 2.11 8.84 4.40
C VAL A 169 3.19 9.59 5.19
N ASP A 170 4.14 8.85 5.76
CA ASP A 170 5.28 9.47 6.44
C ASP A 170 6.23 10.10 5.40
N THR A 171 6.24 11.43 5.36
CA THR A 171 7.06 12.22 4.43
C THR A 171 8.32 12.78 5.08
N SER A 172 8.67 12.33 6.30
CA SER A 172 9.80 12.85 7.06
C SER A 172 11.17 12.50 6.48
N SER A 173 11.24 11.66 5.43
CA SER A 173 12.45 11.05 4.86
C SER A 173 13.27 10.19 5.85
N THR A 174 12.67 9.84 6.98
CA THR A 174 13.29 8.97 8.00
C THR A 174 13.08 7.50 7.68
N PHE A 175 11.96 7.18 7.02
CA PHE A 175 11.46 5.83 6.80
C PHE A 175 11.14 5.61 5.32
N GLY A 176 11.29 4.36 4.87
CA GLY A 176 10.93 3.98 3.50
C GLY A 176 11.76 4.67 2.41
N VAL A 177 11.20 4.68 1.20
CA VAL A 177 11.80 5.28 0.00
C VAL A 177 11.13 6.63 -0.29
N ASP A 178 11.89 7.72 -0.32
CA ASP A 178 11.35 9.08 -0.53
C ASP A 178 10.45 9.20 -1.77
N ALA A 179 10.80 8.55 -2.87
CA ALA A 179 10.02 8.58 -4.10
C ALA A 179 8.64 7.90 -3.93
N VAL A 180 8.55 6.88 -3.07
CA VAL A 180 7.28 6.22 -2.74
C VAL A 180 6.45 7.14 -1.86
N ALA A 181 7.05 7.74 -0.83
CA ALA A 181 6.35 8.68 0.04
C ALA A 181 5.73 9.84 -0.77
N ALA A 182 6.53 10.47 -1.64
CA ALA A 182 6.06 11.54 -2.52
C ALA A 182 4.98 11.10 -3.53
N PHE A 183 4.97 9.82 -3.91
CA PHE A 183 4.00 9.27 -4.85
C PHE A 183 2.63 9.03 -4.21
N LEU A 184 2.61 8.63 -2.94
CA LEU A 184 1.40 8.29 -2.21
C LEU A 184 0.82 9.46 -1.38
N ASP A 185 1.63 10.47 -1.04
CA ASP A 185 1.24 11.67 -0.27
C ASP A 185 0.36 12.63 -1.09
N THR A 186 -0.93 12.33 -1.21
CA THR A 186 -1.87 13.11 -2.05
C THR A 186 -2.73 14.08 -1.25
N ASN A 187 -3.02 13.78 0.02
CA ASN A 187 -3.96 14.52 0.87
C ASN A 187 -5.31 14.76 0.18
N LEU A 188 -5.87 13.73 -0.47
CA LEU A 188 -7.12 13.84 -1.25
C LEU A 188 -8.34 13.16 -0.61
N ILE A 189 -8.14 12.34 0.43
CA ILE A 189 -9.23 11.67 1.13
C ILE A 189 -9.70 12.53 2.29
N GLY A 190 -10.84 13.20 2.14
CA GLY A 190 -11.39 14.03 3.21
C GLY A 190 -11.81 13.21 4.44
N ASP A 191 -11.46 13.71 5.63
CA ASP A 191 -11.88 13.14 6.91
C ASP A 191 -13.25 13.70 7.37
N SER A 192 -13.67 13.36 8.60
CA SER A 192 -14.91 13.90 9.20
C SER A 192 -14.73 15.22 9.98
N LEU A 193 -13.49 15.70 10.11
CA LEU A 193 -13.07 16.86 10.91
C LEU A 193 -12.64 18.08 10.06
N GLY A 194 -12.59 17.94 8.75
CA GLY A 194 -12.15 18.96 7.78
C GLY A 194 -10.67 18.86 7.37
N GLY A 195 -9.95 17.81 7.75
CA GLY A 195 -8.62 17.44 7.26
C GLY A 195 -8.66 16.47 6.07
N PHE A 196 -7.47 16.07 5.63
CA PHE A 196 -7.29 15.15 4.51
C PHE A 196 -6.23 14.12 4.84
N ALA A 197 -6.51 12.88 4.46
CA ALA A 197 -5.62 11.75 4.51
C ALA A 197 -5.17 11.32 3.11
N ASP A 198 -4.18 10.43 3.05
CA ASP A 198 -3.65 9.87 1.81
C ASP A 198 -4.33 8.57 1.42
N ILE A 199 -4.56 7.70 2.42
CA ILE A 199 -4.99 6.32 2.21
C ILE A 199 -6.19 6.03 3.11
N SER A 200 -7.18 5.33 2.55
CA SER A 200 -8.26 4.70 3.29
C SER A 200 -8.00 3.21 3.41
N ILE A 201 -8.21 2.68 4.61
CA ILE A 201 -8.08 1.25 4.91
C ILE A 201 -9.42 0.67 5.37
N ASN A 202 -9.72 -0.54 4.90
CA ASN A 202 -10.82 -1.35 5.39
C ASN A 202 -10.33 -2.76 5.69
N THR A 203 -10.74 -3.30 6.83
CA THR A 203 -10.29 -4.61 7.30
C THR A 203 -11.47 -5.51 7.63
N SER A 204 -11.26 -6.82 7.53
CA SER A 204 -12.21 -7.83 7.99
C SER A 204 -11.49 -9.13 8.29
N GLY A 205 -11.99 -9.88 9.25
CA GLY A 205 -11.47 -11.20 9.59
C GLY A 205 -12.26 -11.88 10.69
N ASP A 206 -11.76 -13.04 11.11
CA ASP A 206 -12.35 -13.85 12.17
C ASP A 206 -11.28 -14.68 12.90
N ASN A 207 -11.73 -15.38 13.94
CA ASN A 207 -10.92 -16.29 14.75
C ASN A 207 -11.20 -17.78 14.49
N GLU A 208 -11.84 -18.18 13.39
CA GLU A 208 -12.26 -19.58 13.20
C GLU A 208 -11.12 -20.47 12.69
N VAL A 209 -10.34 -19.98 11.72
CA VAL A 209 -9.24 -20.73 11.10
C VAL A 209 -7.96 -19.94 11.22
N LEU A 210 -7.14 -20.37 12.18
CA LEU A 210 -5.89 -19.72 12.52
C LEU A 210 -4.70 -20.39 11.83
N ASN A 211 -3.55 -19.73 11.92
CA ASN A 211 -2.29 -20.31 11.48
C ASN A 211 -1.94 -21.49 12.38
N VAL A 212 -1.84 -22.68 11.78
CA VAL A 212 -1.54 -23.93 12.49
C VAL A 212 -0.24 -23.88 13.29
N PHE A 213 0.73 -23.09 12.85
CA PHE A 213 1.99 -22.94 13.57
C PHE A 213 1.84 -22.07 14.83
N ASP A 214 0.88 -21.15 14.85
CA ASP A 214 0.54 -20.38 16.06
C ASP A 214 -0.16 -21.28 17.07
N GLU A 215 -1.06 -22.16 16.62
CA GLU A 215 -1.71 -23.16 17.49
C GLU A 215 -0.68 -24.14 18.09
N ILE A 216 0.19 -24.72 17.25
CA ILE A 216 1.21 -25.69 17.69
C ILE A 216 2.18 -25.06 18.70
N ASN A 217 2.48 -23.77 18.56
CA ASN A 217 3.42 -23.05 19.42
C ASN A 217 2.75 -22.33 20.60
N GLY A 218 1.43 -22.48 20.78
CA GLY A 218 0.67 -21.88 21.89
C GLY A 218 0.51 -20.36 21.79
N LEU A 219 0.68 -19.79 20.61
CA LEU A 219 0.49 -18.36 20.34
C LEU A 219 -0.98 -17.99 20.11
N ALA A 220 -1.81 -19.00 19.80
CA ALA A 220 -3.25 -18.89 19.60
C ALA A 220 -4.07 -19.56 20.73
N ASP A 221 -3.46 -19.76 21.91
CA ASP A 221 -4.13 -20.39 23.05
C ASP A 221 -5.36 -19.57 23.49
N GLY A 222 -6.51 -20.24 23.58
CA GLY A 222 -7.77 -19.65 24.04
C GLY A 222 -8.53 -18.83 22.98
N CYS A 223 -8.04 -18.79 21.73
CA CYS A 223 -8.69 -18.01 20.67
C CYS A 223 -10.07 -18.56 20.30
N ASP A 224 -10.27 -19.88 20.40
CA ASP A 224 -11.52 -20.55 19.98
C ASP A 224 -12.56 -20.70 21.11
N ASP A 225 -12.17 -20.46 22.36
CA ASP A 225 -13.05 -20.65 23.54
C ASP A 225 -13.27 -19.36 24.35
N GLY A 226 -12.76 -18.23 23.85
CA GLY A 226 -12.90 -16.92 24.47
C GLY A 226 -12.05 -16.73 25.73
N THR A 227 -11.05 -17.59 25.95
CA THR A 227 -10.10 -17.46 27.08
C THR A 227 -8.77 -16.85 26.68
N ALA A 228 -8.60 -16.48 25.40
CA ALA A 228 -7.40 -15.83 24.90
C ALA A 228 -7.06 -14.55 25.68
N GLU A 229 -5.80 -14.44 26.06
CA GLU A 229 -5.23 -13.24 26.65
C GLU A 229 -4.94 -12.19 25.56
N ALA A 230 -4.87 -10.92 25.97
CA ALA A 230 -4.47 -9.85 25.07
C ALA A 230 -3.08 -10.14 24.47
N GLY A 231 -2.93 -9.93 23.15
CA GLY A 231 -1.69 -10.24 22.43
C GLY A 231 -1.63 -11.64 21.82
N ALA A 232 -2.61 -12.52 22.07
CA ALA A 232 -2.71 -13.81 21.38
C ALA A 232 -3.06 -13.62 19.89
N TRP A 233 -2.49 -14.44 19.00
CA TRP A 233 -2.68 -14.36 17.55
C TRP A 233 -4.00 -15.02 17.13
N CYS A 234 -5.10 -14.35 17.46
CA CYS A 234 -6.45 -14.92 17.34
C CYS A 234 -7.19 -14.50 16.09
N ILE A 235 -6.62 -13.68 15.22
CA ILE A 235 -7.37 -13.10 14.12
C ILE A 235 -6.60 -13.27 12.82
N ALA A 236 -7.28 -13.83 11.82
CA ALA A 236 -6.83 -13.90 10.44
C ALA A 236 -7.84 -13.21 9.53
N GLY A 237 -7.37 -12.54 8.48
CA GLY A 237 -8.27 -11.77 7.63
C GLY A 237 -7.61 -11.12 6.41
N SER A 238 -8.25 -10.04 5.97
CA SER A 238 -7.85 -9.25 4.82
C SER A 238 -8.04 -7.77 5.07
N ALA A 239 -7.26 -6.95 4.37
CA ALA A 239 -7.49 -5.53 4.26
C ALA A 239 -7.49 -5.09 2.79
N ASP A 240 -8.25 -4.03 2.52
CA ASP A 240 -8.15 -3.24 1.31
C ASP A 240 -7.57 -1.88 1.66
N LEU A 241 -6.48 -1.50 0.97
CA LEU A 241 -5.93 -0.15 1.03
C LEU A 241 -6.22 0.54 -0.30
N ARG A 242 -6.51 1.84 -0.25
CA ARG A 242 -6.83 2.62 -1.43
C ARG A 242 -6.56 4.09 -1.25
N GLY A 243 -6.14 4.72 -2.32
CA GLY A 243 -5.89 6.15 -2.37
C GLY A 243 -5.66 6.63 -3.78
N ASP A 244 -5.37 7.92 -3.89
CA ASP A 244 -4.92 8.52 -5.14
C ASP A 244 -3.38 8.50 -5.20
N THR A 245 -2.82 8.75 -6.37
CA THR A 245 -1.38 8.88 -6.57
C THR A 245 -1.01 10.24 -7.15
N ASN A 246 0.15 10.75 -6.76
CA ASN A 246 0.71 11.96 -7.35
C ASN A 246 1.34 11.67 -8.71
N ASN A 247 1.14 12.61 -9.63
CA ASN A 247 1.87 12.62 -10.89
C ASN A 247 3.32 13.00 -10.65
N ILE A 248 4.18 12.01 -10.46
CA ILE A 248 5.63 12.20 -10.54
C ILE A 248 6.01 12.13 -12.03
N PRO A 249 6.46 13.24 -12.66
CA PRO A 249 6.84 13.20 -14.07
C PRO A 249 7.96 12.18 -14.27
N GLU A 250 7.73 11.18 -15.12
CA GLU A 250 8.77 10.19 -15.40
C GLU A 250 10.02 10.89 -15.96
N PRO A 251 11.23 10.49 -15.54
CA PRO A 251 12.49 11.02 -16.05
C PRO A 251 12.60 10.96 -17.57
N ALA A 252 11.90 10.01 -18.22
CA ALA A 252 11.90 9.81 -19.66
C ALA A 252 11.34 11.02 -20.43
N THR A 253 10.33 11.72 -19.89
CA THR A 253 9.75 12.90 -20.54
C THR A 253 10.73 14.08 -20.55
N LEU A 254 11.48 14.27 -19.45
CA LEU A 254 12.55 15.26 -19.36
C LEU A 254 13.75 14.90 -20.24
N ALA A 255 14.10 13.61 -20.31
CA ALA A 255 15.17 13.14 -21.19
C ALA A 255 14.81 13.33 -22.67
N LEU A 256 13.55 13.06 -23.08
CA LEU A 256 13.09 13.26 -24.44
C LEU A 256 12.96 14.75 -24.79
N ALA A 257 12.47 15.59 -23.85
CA ALA A 257 12.48 17.03 -24.01
C ALA A 257 13.92 17.57 -24.14
N GLY A 258 14.85 17.07 -23.33
CA GLY A 258 16.28 17.40 -23.41
C GLY A 258 16.91 16.98 -24.74
N LEU A 259 16.63 15.77 -25.23
CA LEU A 259 17.07 15.29 -26.54
C LEU A 259 16.42 16.08 -27.69
N GLY A 260 15.16 16.48 -27.55
CA GLY A 260 14.46 17.35 -28.50
C GLY A 260 15.10 18.74 -28.61
N ILE A 261 15.47 19.34 -27.48
CA ILE A 261 16.16 20.63 -27.42
C ILE A 261 17.59 20.51 -27.99
N LEU A 262 18.32 19.44 -27.68
CA LEU A 262 19.64 19.16 -28.27
C LEU A 262 19.57 18.95 -29.79
N GLY A 263 18.55 18.21 -30.26
CA GLY A 263 18.28 18.02 -31.69
C GLY A 263 17.96 19.33 -32.42
N LEU A 264 17.13 20.18 -31.82
CA LEU A 264 16.83 21.52 -32.35
C LEU A 264 18.07 22.44 -32.35
N GLY A 265 18.90 22.36 -31.30
CA GLY A 265 20.17 23.08 -31.22
C GLY A 265 21.17 22.68 -32.30
N ALA A 266 21.29 21.38 -32.58
CA ALA A 266 22.15 20.86 -33.65
C ALA A 266 21.63 21.20 -35.06
N ALA A 267 20.30 21.15 -35.28
CA ALA A 267 19.68 21.52 -36.54
C ALA A 267 19.84 23.02 -36.87
N ARG A 268 19.80 23.88 -35.84
CA ARG A 268 19.97 25.33 -36.02
C ARG A 268 21.40 25.72 -36.42
N ARG A 269 22.43 24.98 -35.95
CA ARG A 269 23.83 25.19 -36.36
C ARG A 269 24.11 24.79 -37.81
N LYS A 270 23.45 23.73 -38.31
CA LYS A 270 23.60 23.31 -39.73
C LYS A 270 22.97 24.28 -40.75
N ARG A 271 22.15 25.23 -40.32
CA ARG A 271 21.61 26.30 -41.19
C ARG A 271 22.48 27.56 -41.25
N ALA A 272 23.45 27.69 -40.34
CA ALA A 272 24.33 28.85 -40.25
C ALA A 272 25.74 28.61 -40.82
N ALA A 273 26.01 27.41 -41.33
CA ALA A 273 27.16 27.05 -42.14
C ALA A 273 26.67 26.75 -43.57
#